data_AF-A0A953YY05-F1
#
_entry.id   AF-A0A953YY05-F1
#
_cell.length_a   1.000
_cell.length_b   1.000
_cell.length_c   1.000
_cell.angle_alpha   90.00
_cell.angle_beta   90.00
_cell.angle_gamma   90.00
#
_symmetry.space_group_name_H-M   'P 1'
#
loop_
_entity.id
_entity.type
_entity.pdbx_description
1 polymer ?
#
loop_
_entity_poly.entity_id
_entity_poly.type
_entity_poly.pdbx_seq_one_letter_code
_entity_poly.pdbx_strand_id
1 'polypeptide(L)'
;CIGMSPQFVDFNADGHVDIVAGTFDGSPHVAFGSKEGFAQPSHILDSNGKRIVFNQLWDYELKKWVYNDPEDKAQCTSAFAYDWDMDGDFDLVLGDYKGGRVFVNFNGGSNKEPAFTAKSHQVWGGGKPIDYEGGLATMRMVDWDGDGRDDLMIGTMGVSYGTTGGSSLDFYRNIGERGAPAFAKSVTIYQSPAAKEGEFAGPGGGFYFDATDYDGDGDLDLLIGGKATMLPQTKDLSDEQKKRVEELQGLISTNSKARSAIYTAAREEAGDTEAEDFRKKYSEAVAKRNDELSKLNAVYAELSKELRGLVPLADTQNLVWLIENLSKAPEKAARR
;
A
#
# COMPACT_ATOMS: atom_id res chain seq x y z
N CYS A 1 -4.32 10.05 6.44
CA CYS A 1 -3.71 8.83 5.89
C CYS A 1 -2.38 9.20 5.29
N ILE A 2 -1.32 8.52 5.71
CA ILE A 2 0.05 8.73 5.22
C ILE A 2 0.19 7.94 3.90
N GLY A 3 1.00 8.45 2.97
CA GLY A 3 1.35 7.76 1.73
C GLY A 3 1.96 6.40 1.97
N MET A 4 1.79 5.49 1.00
CA MET A 4 2.28 4.12 1.16
C MET A 4 3.81 4.04 1.13
N SER A 5 4.51 4.95 0.44
CA SER A 5 5.97 4.95 0.38
C SER A 5 6.53 6.37 0.23
N PRO A 6 6.65 7.16 1.32
CA PRO A 6 7.31 8.46 1.24
C PRO A 6 8.80 8.31 0.88
N GLN A 7 9.34 9.30 0.18
CA GLN A 7 10.76 9.38 -0.18
C GLN A 7 11.35 10.64 0.46
N PHE A 8 12.56 10.50 1.02
CA PHE A 8 13.37 11.63 1.47
C PHE A 8 14.33 12.03 0.34
N VAL A 9 14.23 13.26 -0.14
CA VAL A 9 15.00 13.76 -1.30
C VAL A 9 15.05 15.28 -1.28
N ASP A 10 16.15 15.90 -1.73
CA ASP A 10 16.20 17.36 -1.97
C ASP A 10 15.45 17.67 -3.28
N PHE A 11 14.13 17.74 -3.19
CA PHE A 11 13.23 17.78 -4.34
C PHE A 11 13.36 19.09 -5.10
N ASN A 12 13.57 20.21 -4.39
CA ASN A 12 13.68 21.54 -4.98
C ASN A 12 15.13 22.01 -5.24
N ALA A 13 16.14 21.15 -4.98
CA ALA A 13 17.56 21.47 -5.11
C ALA A 13 17.99 22.72 -4.30
N ASP A 14 17.45 22.87 -3.08
CA ASP A 14 17.82 23.94 -2.15
C ASP A 14 18.90 23.51 -1.13
N GLY A 15 19.28 22.23 -1.14
CA GLY A 15 20.25 21.63 -0.23
C GLY A 15 19.66 21.09 1.07
N HIS A 16 18.33 21.12 1.23
CA HIS A 16 17.60 20.51 2.34
C HIS A 16 16.86 19.25 1.88
N VAL A 17 16.74 18.28 2.78
CA VAL A 17 15.97 17.06 2.50
C VAL A 17 14.50 17.36 2.66
N ASP A 18 13.70 17.08 1.62
CA ASP A 18 12.25 17.15 1.59
C ASP A 18 11.62 15.75 1.76
N ILE A 19 10.30 15.72 1.93
CA ILE A 19 9.51 14.47 1.91
C ILE A 19 8.53 14.53 0.75
N VAL A 20 8.68 13.63 -0.23
CA VAL A 20 7.73 13.40 -1.32
C VAL A 20 6.86 12.20 -0.98
N ALA A 21 5.54 12.31 -1.15
CA ALA A 21 4.63 11.20 -0.91
C ALA A 21 3.34 11.31 -1.73
N GLY A 22 2.81 10.18 -2.19
CA GLY A 22 1.39 10.11 -2.56
C GLY A 22 0.53 10.12 -1.30
N THR A 23 -0.75 10.50 -1.39
CA THR A 23 -1.64 10.42 -0.22
C THR A 23 -2.99 9.81 -0.57
N PHE A 24 -3.76 9.42 0.43
CA PHE A 24 -5.10 8.86 0.21
C PHE A 24 -6.08 9.86 -0.43
N ASP A 25 -5.72 11.14 -0.52
CA ASP A 25 -6.52 12.08 -1.28
C ASP A 25 -6.45 11.83 -2.80
N GLY A 26 -5.53 11.00 -3.28
CA GLY A 26 -5.39 10.67 -4.70
C GLY A 26 -4.36 11.52 -5.46
N SER A 27 -3.50 12.29 -4.77
CA SER A 27 -2.51 13.18 -5.40
C SER A 27 -1.13 13.18 -4.71
N PRO A 28 -0.06 13.49 -5.45
CA PRO A 28 1.29 13.64 -4.89
C PRO A 28 1.44 14.93 -4.08
N HIS A 29 2.21 14.86 -3.01
CA HIS A 29 2.50 15.95 -2.08
C HIS A 29 4.00 16.03 -1.78
N VAL A 30 4.42 17.22 -1.37
CA VAL A 30 5.75 17.49 -0.85
C VAL A 30 5.67 18.26 0.46
N ALA A 31 6.49 17.89 1.44
CA ALA A 31 6.78 18.69 2.61
C ALA A 31 8.23 19.16 2.54
N PHE A 32 8.44 20.45 2.28
CA PHE A 32 9.78 21.00 2.10
C PHE A 32 10.55 21.06 3.43
N GLY A 33 11.80 20.62 3.41
CA GLY A 33 12.71 20.68 4.54
C GLY A 33 13.39 22.04 4.67
N SER A 34 13.77 22.38 5.89
CA SER A 34 14.65 23.50 6.18
C SER A 34 15.46 23.21 7.44
N LYS A 35 16.25 24.19 7.89
CA LYS A 35 16.97 24.10 9.17
C LYS A 35 16.02 24.01 10.38
N GLU A 36 14.79 24.46 10.22
CA GLU A 36 13.76 24.51 11.26
C GLU A 36 12.85 23.27 11.26
N GLY A 37 13.04 22.34 10.33
CA GLY A 37 12.25 21.12 10.16
C GLY A 37 11.47 21.12 8.85
N PHE A 38 10.37 20.36 8.80
CA PHE A 38 9.55 20.24 7.60
C PHE A 38 8.38 21.23 7.62
N ALA A 39 8.15 21.88 6.48
CA ALA A 39 6.95 22.67 6.23
C ALA A 39 5.69 21.80 6.22
N GLN A 40 4.53 22.45 6.27
CA GLN A 40 3.27 21.74 6.05
C GLN A 40 3.23 21.15 4.64
N PRO A 41 2.76 19.90 4.46
CA PRO A 41 2.65 19.30 3.15
C PRO A 41 1.78 20.13 2.21
N SER A 42 2.22 20.29 0.97
CA SER A 42 1.49 20.92 -0.12
C SER A 42 1.37 19.97 -1.32
N HIS A 43 0.34 20.15 -2.15
CA HIS A 43 0.21 19.41 -3.40
C HIS A 43 1.37 19.71 -4.35
N ILE A 44 1.84 18.69 -5.05
CA ILE A 44 2.64 18.87 -6.26
C ILE A 44 1.67 19.05 -7.42
N LEU A 45 1.86 20.13 -8.19
CA LEU A 45 0.93 20.58 -9.23
C LEU A 45 1.53 20.36 -10.63
N ASP A 46 0.67 20.26 -11.64
CA ASP A 46 1.10 20.31 -13.03
C ASP A 46 1.50 21.74 -13.44
N SER A 47 2.07 21.84 -14.64
CA SER A 47 2.45 23.12 -15.28
C SER A 47 1.32 24.13 -15.45
N ASN A 48 0.05 23.75 -15.26
CA ASN A 48 -1.11 24.65 -15.28
C ASN A 48 -1.60 25.03 -13.87
N GLY A 49 -0.88 24.62 -12.82
CA GLY A 49 -1.29 24.82 -11.42
C GLY A 49 -2.45 23.92 -10.98
N LYS A 50 -2.70 22.80 -11.67
CA LYS A 50 -3.75 21.84 -11.31
C LYS A 50 -3.18 20.64 -10.56
N ARG A 51 -4.02 19.98 -9.76
CA ARG A 51 -3.63 18.75 -9.06
C ARG A 51 -3.35 17.63 -10.06
N ILE A 52 -2.23 16.94 -9.88
CA ILE A 52 -1.90 15.73 -10.64
C ILE A 52 -2.71 14.57 -10.08
N VAL A 53 -3.58 13.98 -10.90
CA VAL A 53 -4.49 12.90 -10.52
C VAL A 53 -4.67 11.90 -11.65
N PHE A 54 -4.73 10.61 -11.34
CA PHE A 54 -5.00 9.58 -12.35
C PHE A 54 -6.48 9.59 -12.74
N ASN A 55 -7.33 9.39 -11.74
CA ASN A 55 -8.76 9.28 -11.93
C ASN A 55 -9.56 9.66 -10.69
N GLN A 56 -9.31 8.98 -9.57
CA GLN A 56 -10.06 9.12 -8.33
C GLN A 56 -9.29 9.96 -7.32
N LEU A 57 -9.97 10.96 -6.75
CA LEU A 57 -9.48 11.76 -5.63
C LEU A 57 -10.58 11.99 -4.60
N TRP A 58 -10.20 12.15 -3.33
CA TRP A 58 -11.12 12.66 -2.30
C TRP A 58 -11.06 14.18 -2.32
N ASP A 59 -12.14 14.81 -2.78
CA ASP A 59 -12.24 16.25 -2.80
C ASP A 59 -12.67 16.72 -1.41
N TYR A 60 -11.76 17.36 -0.68
CA TYR A 60 -12.02 17.84 0.67
C TYR A 60 -12.98 19.03 0.70
N GLU A 61 -13.03 19.85 -0.35
CA GLU A 61 -13.94 20.99 -0.44
C GLU A 61 -15.36 20.50 -0.74
N LEU A 62 -15.50 19.59 -1.70
CA LEU A 62 -16.77 18.98 -2.07
C LEU A 62 -17.18 17.85 -1.12
N LYS A 63 -16.28 17.42 -0.23
CA LYS A 63 -16.43 16.31 0.73
C LYS A 63 -16.96 15.03 0.06
N LYS A 64 -16.53 14.75 -1.17
CA LYS A 64 -16.96 13.58 -1.96
C LYS A 64 -15.82 13.04 -2.80
N TRP A 65 -15.98 11.81 -3.25
CA TRP A 65 -15.12 11.25 -4.29
C TRP A 65 -15.44 11.91 -5.63
N VAL A 66 -14.39 12.35 -6.32
CA VAL A 66 -14.45 12.84 -7.70
C VAL A 66 -13.71 11.84 -8.58
N TYR A 67 -14.25 11.60 -9.77
CA TYR A 67 -13.74 10.65 -10.75
C TYR A 67 -13.70 11.33 -12.12
N ASN A 68 -12.61 11.16 -12.87
CA ASN A 68 -12.57 11.54 -14.29
C ASN A 68 -13.36 10.53 -15.14
N ASP A 69 -13.26 9.26 -14.79
CA ASP A 69 -13.93 8.09 -15.34
C ASP A 69 -14.56 7.29 -14.19
N PRO A 70 -15.89 7.10 -14.14
CA PRO A 70 -16.57 6.35 -13.09
C PRO A 70 -16.25 4.85 -13.05
N GLU A 71 -15.80 4.26 -14.16
CA GLU A 71 -15.47 2.83 -14.27
C GLU A 71 -14.03 2.55 -13.84
N ASP A 72 -13.13 3.51 -14.05
CA ASP A 72 -11.79 3.47 -13.48
C ASP A 72 -11.85 3.90 -12.00
N LYS A 73 -11.03 3.30 -11.14
CA LYS A 73 -10.90 3.70 -9.73
C LYS A 73 -9.44 3.96 -9.35
N ALA A 74 -8.59 4.25 -10.33
CA ALA A 74 -7.18 4.59 -10.14
C ALA A 74 -7.03 5.68 -9.10
N GLN A 75 -6.20 5.45 -8.09
CA GLN A 75 -5.98 6.41 -7.02
C GLN A 75 -4.49 6.50 -6.72
N CYS A 76 -3.89 7.66 -6.95
CA CYS A 76 -2.49 7.89 -6.63
C CYS A 76 -2.31 7.89 -5.12
N THR A 77 -1.54 6.94 -4.59
CA THR A 77 -1.22 6.86 -3.14
C THR A 77 0.26 6.62 -2.86
N SER A 78 1.05 6.50 -3.93
CA SER A 78 2.50 6.37 -3.93
C SER A 78 3.07 7.35 -4.93
N ALA A 79 4.09 8.10 -4.53
CA ALA A 79 4.80 9.03 -5.39
C ALA A 79 6.25 9.10 -4.93
N PHE A 80 7.18 9.11 -5.86
CA PHE A 80 8.59 9.42 -5.60
C PHE A 80 9.17 10.19 -6.78
N ALA A 81 10.22 10.95 -6.49
CA ALA A 81 10.99 11.74 -7.42
C ALA A 81 12.15 10.90 -7.97
N TYR A 82 12.31 10.92 -9.30
CA TYR A 82 13.38 10.22 -10.00
C TYR A 82 13.61 10.89 -11.37
N ASP A 83 14.86 11.02 -11.77
CA ASP A 83 15.26 11.58 -13.08
C ASP A 83 15.05 10.49 -14.16
N TRP A 84 13.83 10.42 -14.69
CA TRP A 84 13.37 9.32 -15.53
C TRP A 84 13.96 9.38 -16.93
N ASP A 85 14.05 10.58 -17.49
CA ASP A 85 14.64 10.83 -18.80
C ASP A 85 16.11 11.29 -18.78
N MET A 86 16.71 11.33 -17.59
CA MET A 86 18.13 11.60 -17.37
C MET A 86 18.58 12.98 -17.86
N ASP A 87 17.69 13.98 -17.75
CA ASP A 87 17.93 15.36 -18.13
C ASP A 87 18.47 16.23 -16.97
N GLY A 88 18.54 15.65 -15.77
CA GLY A 88 19.13 16.27 -14.59
C GLY A 88 18.11 16.94 -13.67
N ASP A 89 16.82 16.76 -13.92
CA ASP A 89 15.77 17.14 -12.99
C ASP A 89 14.87 15.95 -12.60
N PHE A 90 14.06 16.13 -11.57
CA PHE A 90 13.21 15.07 -11.05
C PHE A 90 11.86 15.05 -11.75
N ASP A 91 11.57 13.92 -12.38
CA ASP A 91 10.22 13.52 -12.76
C ASP A 91 9.47 12.92 -11.57
N LEU A 92 8.15 12.78 -11.71
CA LEU A 92 7.32 12.11 -10.72
C LEU A 92 6.90 10.72 -11.20
N VAL A 93 7.35 9.70 -10.48
CA VAL A 93 6.86 8.34 -10.65
C VAL A 93 5.73 8.10 -9.64
N LEU A 94 4.57 7.72 -10.15
CA LEU A 94 3.32 7.68 -9.39
C LEU A 94 2.70 6.28 -9.46
N GLY A 95 2.14 5.82 -8.34
CA GLY A 95 1.58 4.47 -8.18
C GLY A 95 0.12 4.47 -7.74
N ASP A 96 -0.68 3.63 -8.40
CA ASP A 96 -2.11 3.40 -8.11
C ASP A 96 -2.29 2.37 -6.99
N TYR A 97 -3.05 2.72 -5.95
CA TYR A 97 -3.39 1.78 -4.88
C TYR A 97 -4.22 0.59 -5.37
N LYS A 98 -5.18 0.80 -6.28
CA LYS A 98 -6.23 -0.19 -6.56
C LYS A 98 -5.87 -1.16 -7.67
N GLY A 99 -5.37 -0.65 -8.78
CA GLY A 99 -4.92 -1.46 -9.92
C GLY A 99 -3.41 -1.60 -9.99
N GLY A 100 -2.65 -1.09 -9.01
CA GLY A 100 -1.19 -1.23 -8.99
C GLY A 100 -0.46 -0.70 -10.24
N ARG A 101 -1.11 0.18 -11.00
CA ARG A 101 -0.56 0.82 -12.20
C ARG A 101 0.50 1.84 -11.83
N VAL A 102 1.45 2.01 -12.74
CA VAL A 102 2.55 2.96 -12.60
C VAL A 102 2.44 4.01 -13.70
N PHE A 103 2.70 5.26 -13.35
CA PHE A 103 2.70 6.38 -14.26
C PHE A 103 3.91 7.28 -14.02
N VAL A 104 4.25 8.08 -15.02
CA VAL A 104 5.27 9.14 -14.94
C VAL A 104 4.66 10.47 -15.38
N ASN A 105 4.95 11.53 -14.64
CA ASN A 105 4.75 12.90 -15.09
C ASN A 105 6.12 13.52 -15.29
N PHE A 106 6.43 13.87 -16.54
CA PHE A 106 7.70 14.45 -16.89
C PHE A 106 7.78 15.90 -16.42
N ASN A 107 8.93 16.33 -15.95
CA ASN A 107 9.20 17.71 -15.61
C ASN A 107 9.88 18.41 -16.78
N GLY A 108 9.19 19.32 -17.46
CA GLY A 108 9.80 20.08 -18.56
C GLY A 108 10.58 21.32 -18.09
N GLY A 109 10.99 21.36 -16.83
CA GLY A 109 11.43 22.56 -16.12
C GLY A 109 12.79 22.39 -15.45
N SER A 110 12.80 22.45 -14.12
CA SER A 110 13.95 22.12 -13.28
C SER A 110 13.47 21.75 -11.88
N ASN A 111 14.34 21.24 -11.00
CA ASN A 111 13.98 21.00 -9.60
C ASN A 111 13.48 22.27 -8.87
N LYS A 112 14.07 23.43 -9.18
CA LYS A 112 13.70 24.71 -8.52
C LYS A 112 12.38 25.28 -9.01
N GLU A 113 12.07 25.04 -10.28
CA GLU A 113 10.88 25.54 -10.96
C GLU A 113 10.28 24.39 -11.79
N PRO A 114 9.64 23.40 -11.13
CA PRO A 114 9.15 22.23 -11.83
C PRO A 114 7.94 22.57 -12.71
N ALA A 115 7.90 21.96 -13.88
CA ALA A 115 6.87 22.13 -14.90
C ALA A 115 6.32 20.76 -15.32
N PHE A 116 5.68 20.05 -14.40
CA PHE A 116 5.17 18.70 -14.65
C PHE A 116 4.12 18.65 -15.76
N THR A 117 4.12 17.57 -16.54
CA THR A 117 3.08 17.32 -17.55
C THR A 117 1.70 17.21 -16.90
N ALA A 118 0.68 17.78 -17.55
CA ALA A 118 -0.71 17.68 -17.08
C ALA A 118 -1.30 16.26 -17.21
N LYS A 119 -0.77 15.48 -18.16
CA LYS A 119 -1.19 14.09 -18.39
C LYS A 119 -0.12 13.15 -17.86
N SER A 120 -0.54 12.24 -16.98
CA SER A 120 0.30 11.12 -16.53
C SER A 120 0.49 10.09 -17.65
N HIS A 121 1.72 9.66 -17.85
CA HIS A 121 2.12 8.69 -18.88
C HIS A 121 2.20 7.30 -18.26
N GLN A 122 1.38 6.37 -18.73
CA GLN A 122 1.34 5.02 -18.18
C GLN A 122 2.62 4.24 -18.52
N VAL A 123 3.21 3.59 -17.51
CA VAL A 123 4.39 2.74 -17.67
C VAL A 123 3.97 1.33 -18.05
N TRP A 124 4.71 0.75 -19.00
CA TRP A 124 4.45 -0.56 -19.57
C TRP A 124 5.58 -1.51 -19.23
N GLY A 125 5.25 -2.79 -19.02
CA GLY A 125 6.19 -3.88 -18.82
C GLY A 125 5.80 -5.08 -19.66
N GLY A 126 6.72 -5.56 -20.51
CA GLY A 126 6.48 -6.71 -21.37
C GLY A 126 5.37 -6.49 -22.40
N GLY A 127 5.22 -5.25 -22.89
CA GLY A 127 4.27 -4.89 -23.94
C GLY A 127 2.83 -4.66 -23.49
N LYS A 128 2.58 -4.58 -22.18
CA LYS A 128 1.28 -4.20 -21.61
C LYS A 128 1.44 -3.22 -20.45
N PRO A 129 0.39 -2.48 -20.06
CA PRO A 129 0.42 -1.71 -18.84
C PRO A 129 0.79 -2.56 -17.62
N ILE A 130 1.60 -1.99 -16.73
CA ILE A 130 1.82 -2.57 -15.41
C ILE A 130 0.49 -2.46 -14.65
N ASP A 131 0.03 -3.58 -14.11
CA ASP A 131 -1.26 -3.70 -13.42
C ASP A 131 -1.17 -4.85 -12.40
N TYR A 132 -1.45 -4.53 -11.14
CA TYR A 132 -1.53 -5.46 -10.02
C TYR A 132 -2.89 -5.33 -9.34
N GLU A 133 -3.76 -6.32 -9.56
CA GLU A 133 -5.09 -6.39 -8.93
C GLU A 133 -5.04 -6.33 -7.40
N GLY A 134 -3.94 -6.82 -6.81
CA GLY A 134 -3.71 -6.76 -5.36
C GLY A 134 -3.28 -5.39 -4.83
N GLY A 135 -3.05 -4.41 -5.71
CA GLY A 135 -2.54 -3.08 -5.37
C GLY A 135 -1.03 -3.00 -5.21
N LEU A 136 -0.52 -1.77 -5.26
CA LEU A 136 0.90 -1.45 -5.16
C LEU A 136 1.23 -0.89 -3.77
N ALA A 137 2.26 -1.45 -3.13
CA ALA A 137 2.74 -1.01 -1.82
C ALA A 137 3.88 0.00 -1.97
N THR A 138 4.86 -0.33 -2.80
CA THR A 138 6.06 0.49 -3.01
C THR A 138 6.67 0.27 -4.39
N MET A 139 7.49 1.23 -4.83
CA MET A 139 8.25 1.19 -6.08
C MET A 139 9.66 1.71 -5.82
N ARG A 140 10.64 1.15 -6.53
CA ARG A 140 12.02 1.64 -6.57
C ARG A 140 12.55 1.57 -8.00
N MET A 141 13.35 2.57 -8.38
CA MET A 141 14.27 2.49 -9.51
C MET A 141 15.63 2.08 -8.96
N VAL A 142 16.19 0.98 -9.45
CA VAL A 142 17.46 0.44 -8.95
C VAL A 142 18.11 -0.46 -10.01
N ASP A 143 19.41 -0.30 -10.24
CA ASP A 143 20.24 -1.21 -11.06
C ASP A 143 20.41 -2.57 -10.38
N TRP A 144 19.36 -3.40 -10.44
CA TRP A 144 19.28 -4.67 -9.72
C TRP A 144 20.18 -5.74 -10.34
N ASP A 145 20.28 -5.75 -11.67
CA ASP A 145 21.12 -6.73 -12.39
C ASP A 145 22.56 -6.24 -12.64
N GLY A 146 22.87 -5.00 -12.25
CA GLY A 146 24.21 -4.42 -12.32
C GLY A 146 24.66 -4.11 -13.74
N ASP A 147 23.72 -3.90 -14.67
CA ASP A 147 24.00 -3.56 -16.06
C ASP A 147 24.17 -2.05 -16.32
N GLY A 148 24.06 -1.23 -15.27
CA GLY A 148 24.24 0.21 -15.31
C GLY A 148 22.98 0.97 -15.73
N ARG A 149 21.83 0.29 -15.77
CA ARG A 149 20.52 0.90 -16.01
C ARG A 149 19.60 0.58 -14.86
N ASP A 150 19.00 1.60 -14.29
CA ASP A 150 18.03 1.38 -13.23
C ASP A 150 16.79 0.64 -13.76
N ASP A 151 16.46 -0.45 -13.08
CA ASP A 151 15.31 -1.30 -13.29
C ASP A 151 14.14 -0.86 -12.41
N LEU A 152 12.91 -1.23 -12.79
CA LEU A 152 11.73 -0.94 -11.98
C LEU A 152 11.41 -2.14 -11.09
N MET A 153 11.42 -1.93 -9.78
CA MET A 153 11.03 -2.94 -8.79
C MET A 153 9.76 -2.53 -8.06
N ILE A 154 8.84 -3.47 -7.88
CA ILE A 154 7.50 -3.22 -7.32
C ILE A 154 7.21 -4.22 -6.20
N GLY A 155 6.95 -3.68 -5.01
CA GLY A 155 6.38 -4.44 -3.89
C GLY A 155 4.87 -4.32 -3.95
N THR A 156 4.16 -5.45 -3.95
CA THR A 156 2.70 -5.48 -4.03
C THR A 156 2.05 -5.54 -2.64
N MET A 157 0.78 -5.12 -2.55
CA MET A 157 0.01 -5.22 -1.31
C MET A 157 -0.53 -6.65 -1.04
N GLY A 158 -0.62 -7.48 -2.08
CA GLY A 158 -1.18 -8.83 -2.04
C GLY A 158 -2.70 -8.84 -2.23
N VAL A 159 -3.27 -9.95 -2.71
CA VAL A 159 -4.71 -10.06 -2.92
C VAL A 159 -5.42 -10.30 -1.59
N SER A 160 -5.90 -9.19 -1.01
CA SER A 160 -6.58 -9.10 0.28
C SER A 160 -5.66 -9.33 1.48
N TYR A 161 -5.83 -8.49 2.49
CA TYR A 161 -5.19 -8.59 3.82
C TYR A 161 -5.47 -9.91 4.60
N GLY A 162 -5.95 -10.98 3.95
CA GLY A 162 -6.19 -12.31 4.50
C GLY A 162 -4.96 -13.22 4.50
N THR A 163 -5.17 -14.52 4.71
CA THR A 163 -4.12 -15.54 4.87
C THR A 163 -3.77 -16.31 3.59
N THR A 164 -4.41 -15.98 2.46
CA THR A 164 -4.22 -16.67 1.18
C THR A 164 -3.95 -15.68 0.05
N GLY A 165 -2.84 -15.82 -0.67
CA GLY A 165 -2.48 -14.97 -1.83
C GLY A 165 -1.66 -13.72 -1.48
N GLY A 166 -0.61 -13.89 -0.66
CA GLY A 166 0.22 -12.79 -0.15
C GLY A 166 0.94 -11.95 -1.22
N SER A 167 1.67 -10.94 -0.77
CA SER A 167 2.45 -10.01 -1.59
C SER A 167 3.61 -10.66 -2.36
N SER A 168 4.05 -9.97 -3.40
CA SER A 168 5.22 -10.27 -4.21
C SER A 168 6.12 -9.04 -4.33
N LEU A 169 7.41 -9.30 -4.57
CA LEU A 169 8.38 -8.33 -5.05
C LEU A 169 8.73 -8.71 -6.48
N ASP A 170 8.36 -7.85 -7.41
CA ASP A 170 8.50 -8.08 -8.83
C ASP A 170 9.52 -7.12 -9.44
N PHE A 171 10.35 -7.69 -10.30
CA PHE A 171 11.44 -7.03 -11.00
C PHE A 171 11.08 -6.87 -12.48
N TYR A 172 11.19 -5.65 -12.98
CA TYR A 172 11.02 -5.29 -14.38
C TYR A 172 12.36 -4.78 -14.92
N ARG A 173 13.06 -5.67 -15.65
CA ARG A 173 14.34 -5.30 -16.27
C ARG A 173 14.18 -4.15 -17.25
N ASN A 174 15.02 -3.13 -17.14
CA ASN A 174 15.16 -2.06 -18.10
C ASN A 174 15.94 -2.56 -19.32
N ILE A 175 15.23 -2.67 -20.44
CA ILE A 175 15.75 -3.04 -21.76
C ILE A 175 15.78 -1.85 -22.71
N GLY A 176 15.53 -0.65 -22.18
CA GLY A 176 15.57 0.60 -22.92
C GLY A 176 16.97 1.20 -23.01
N GLU A 177 16.99 2.47 -23.41
CA GLU A 177 18.20 3.28 -23.49
C GLU A 177 18.28 4.26 -22.31
N ARG A 178 19.46 4.84 -22.13
CA ARG A 178 19.68 5.90 -21.13
C ARG A 178 18.72 7.07 -21.41
N GLY A 179 17.93 7.47 -20.43
CA GLY A 179 16.92 8.52 -20.56
C GLY A 179 15.65 8.11 -21.32
N ALA A 180 15.50 6.84 -21.68
CA ALA A 180 14.29 6.29 -22.29
C ALA A 180 14.08 4.85 -21.81
N PRO A 181 13.79 4.65 -20.51
CA PRO A 181 13.62 3.32 -19.96
C PRO A 181 12.42 2.62 -20.60
N ALA A 182 12.60 1.34 -20.87
CA ALA A 182 11.56 0.45 -21.39
C ALA A 182 11.69 -0.88 -20.66
N PHE A 183 10.58 -1.43 -20.18
CA PHE A 183 10.64 -2.58 -19.29
C PHE A 183 10.22 -3.89 -19.95
N ALA A 184 10.99 -4.94 -19.68
CA ALA A 184 10.65 -6.31 -20.03
C ALA A 184 9.44 -6.80 -19.22
N LYS A 185 9.00 -8.03 -19.50
CA LYS A 185 7.99 -8.69 -18.66
C LYS A 185 8.57 -8.92 -17.26
N SER A 186 7.76 -8.71 -16.22
CA SER A 186 8.22 -8.90 -14.85
C SER A 186 8.62 -10.34 -14.53
N VAL A 187 9.55 -10.43 -13.59
CA VAL A 187 9.94 -11.66 -12.88
C VAL A 187 9.70 -11.42 -11.39
N THR A 188 8.97 -12.30 -10.73
CA THR A 188 8.84 -12.28 -9.27
C THR A 188 10.14 -12.79 -8.64
N ILE A 189 10.84 -11.94 -7.92
CA ILE A 189 12.10 -12.29 -7.25
C ILE A 189 11.88 -12.72 -5.79
N TYR A 190 10.78 -12.28 -5.17
CA TYR A 190 10.37 -12.78 -3.87
C TYR A 190 8.84 -12.88 -3.76
N GLN A 191 8.34 -13.98 -3.23
CA GLN A 191 6.91 -14.22 -3.01
C GLN A 191 6.67 -14.47 -1.53
N SER A 192 5.61 -13.91 -0.98
CA SER A 192 5.19 -14.17 0.40
C SER A 192 5.07 -15.67 0.65
N PRO A 193 5.73 -16.21 1.68
CA PRO A 193 5.52 -17.59 2.08
C PRO A 193 4.13 -17.76 2.69
N ALA A 194 3.61 -19.00 2.67
CA ALA A 194 2.42 -19.33 3.43
C ALA A 194 2.67 -19.15 4.93
N ALA A 195 1.67 -18.66 5.66
CA ALA A 195 1.73 -18.60 7.11
C ALA A 195 1.88 -20.01 7.70
N LYS A 196 2.63 -20.12 8.80
CA LYS A 196 2.94 -21.39 9.45
C LYS A 196 2.55 -21.38 10.92
N GLU A 197 2.33 -22.57 11.49
CA GLU A 197 2.06 -22.71 12.91
C GLU A 197 3.31 -22.39 13.75
N GLY A 198 3.17 -21.54 14.75
CA GLY A 198 4.19 -21.30 15.76
C GLY A 198 5.43 -20.51 15.31
N GLU A 199 5.53 -20.11 14.04
CA GLU A 199 6.60 -19.24 13.54
C GLU A 199 6.10 -18.21 12.51
N PHE A 200 6.78 -17.07 12.42
CA PHE A 200 6.61 -16.11 11.34
C PHE A 200 7.47 -16.52 10.14
N ALA A 201 6.84 -17.06 9.10
CA ALA A 201 7.54 -17.63 7.95
C ALA A 201 8.26 -16.61 7.04
N GLY A 202 7.93 -15.32 7.14
CA GLY A 202 8.45 -14.24 6.30
C GLY A 202 7.46 -13.07 6.18
N PRO A 203 7.79 -12.05 5.37
CA PRO A 203 6.84 -10.99 5.04
C PRO A 203 5.67 -11.60 4.26
N GLY A 204 4.46 -11.48 4.81
CA GLY A 204 3.25 -12.12 4.29
C GLY A 204 2.30 -11.19 3.55
N GLY A 205 2.44 -9.86 3.70
CA GLY A 205 1.59 -8.89 3.00
C GLY A 205 2.06 -7.44 3.18
N GLY A 206 1.83 -6.62 2.15
CA GLY A 206 2.31 -5.24 2.04
C GLY A 206 3.83 -5.17 2.03
N PHE A 207 4.46 -5.31 0.86
CA PHE A 207 5.93 -5.27 0.75
C PHE A 207 6.42 -3.83 0.58
N TYR A 208 7.00 -3.30 1.66
CA TYR A 208 7.75 -2.06 1.65
C TYR A 208 9.22 -2.41 1.67
N PHE A 209 9.89 -2.34 0.53
CA PHE A 209 11.27 -2.79 0.39
C PHE A 209 12.23 -1.65 0.11
N ASP A 210 13.50 -1.93 0.37
CA ASP A 210 14.64 -1.21 -0.19
C ASP A 210 15.70 -2.22 -0.65
N ALA A 211 16.54 -1.81 -1.60
CA ALA A 211 17.62 -2.64 -2.14
C ALA A 211 18.98 -1.98 -1.87
N THR A 212 19.92 -2.73 -1.30
CA THR A 212 21.25 -2.24 -0.94
C THR A 212 22.23 -3.40 -0.86
N ASP A 213 23.50 -3.18 -1.22
CA ASP A 213 24.58 -4.13 -0.95
C ASP A 213 24.87 -4.10 0.56
N TYR A 214 24.29 -5.03 1.31
CA TYR A 214 24.35 -5.02 2.78
C TYR A 214 25.64 -5.65 3.29
N ASP A 215 26.13 -6.69 2.62
CA ASP A 215 27.31 -7.46 3.05
C ASP A 215 28.61 -7.06 2.33
N GLY A 216 28.54 -6.25 1.29
CA GLY A 216 29.66 -5.72 0.53
C GLY A 216 30.18 -6.66 -0.55
N ASP A 217 29.41 -7.66 -0.98
CA ASP A 217 29.80 -8.62 -2.01
C ASP A 217 29.56 -8.11 -3.46
N GLY A 218 28.87 -6.97 -3.58
CA GLY A 218 28.62 -6.28 -4.83
C GLY A 218 27.40 -6.77 -5.59
N ASP A 219 26.57 -7.66 -5.03
CA ASP A 219 25.16 -7.76 -5.40
C ASP A 219 24.26 -7.01 -4.40
N LEU A 220 23.03 -6.70 -4.82
CA LEU A 220 22.08 -5.99 -3.97
C LEU A 220 21.25 -7.00 -3.17
N ASP A 221 21.15 -6.75 -1.87
CA ASP A 221 20.26 -7.43 -0.94
C ASP A 221 18.95 -6.68 -0.78
N LEU A 222 17.98 -7.32 -0.14
CA LEU A 222 16.66 -6.73 0.09
C LEU A 222 16.37 -6.57 1.57
N LEU A 223 15.96 -5.36 1.95
CA LEU A 223 15.29 -5.10 3.23
C LEU A 223 13.80 -5.00 2.97
N ILE A 224 13.01 -6.01 3.34
CA ILE A 224 11.56 -6.02 3.13
C ILE A 224 10.83 -5.86 4.46
N GLY A 225 10.12 -4.76 4.62
CA GLY A 225 9.10 -4.57 5.64
C GLY A 225 7.75 -5.13 5.20
N GLY A 226 7.03 -5.76 6.11
CA GLY A 226 5.69 -6.26 5.82
C GLY A 226 4.98 -6.88 7.01
N LYS A 227 3.70 -7.19 6.82
CA LYS A 227 2.89 -7.91 7.80
C LYS A 227 3.29 -9.39 7.79
N ALA A 228 3.82 -9.87 8.91
CA ALA A 228 4.02 -11.28 9.21
C ALA A 228 2.71 -11.89 9.72
N THR A 229 2.45 -13.15 9.39
CA THR A 229 1.34 -13.91 9.99
C THR A 229 1.85 -15.26 10.50
N MET A 230 1.60 -15.53 11.76
CA MET A 230 1.87 -16.82 12.41
C MET A 230 0.53 -17.46 12.74
N LEU A 231 0.32 -18.68 12.25
CA LEU A 231 -0.84 -19.47 12.60
C LEU A 231 -0.68 -19.97 14.05
N PRO A 232 -1.78 -20.02 14.82
CA PRO A 232 -1.72 -20.63 16.14
C PRO A 232 -1.53 -22.14 15.99
N GLN A 233 -0.94 -22.78 17.01
CA GLN A 233 -0.91 -24.23 17.06
C GLN A 233 -2.33 -24.79 16.99
N THR A 234 -2.53 -25.78 16.12
CA THR A 234 -3.80 -26.49 16.03
C THR A 234 -4.11 -27.19 17.35
N LYS A 235 -5.32 -26.96 17.87
CA LYS A 235 -5.83 -27.68 19.03
C LYS A 235 -6.66 -28.86 18.55
N ASP A 236 -6.37 -30.05 19.04
CA ASP A 236 -7.27 -31.18 18.89
C ASP A 236 -8.52 -30.93 19.74
N LEU A 237 -9.62 -30.63 19.06
CA LEU A 237 -10.92 -30.38 19.69
C LEU A 237 -11.71 -31.69 19.81
N SER A 238 -12.35 -31.91 20.96
CA SER A 238 -13.38 -32.95 21.12
C SER A 238 -14.57 -32.65 20.21
N ASP A 239 -15.42 -33.65 19.96
CA ASP A 239 -16.61 -33.45 19.11
C ASP A 239 -17.60 -32.45 19.74
N GLU A 240 -17.68 -32.40 21.07
CA GLU A 240 -18.44 -31.36 21.78
C GLU A 240 -17.84 -29.96 21.57
N GLN A 241 -16.52 -29.84 21.60
CA GLN A 241 -15.84 -28.56 21.36
C GLN A 241 -16.01 -28.10 19.91
N LYS A 242 -15.93 -29.00 18.92
CA LYS A 242 -16.21 -28.69 17.51
C LYS A 242 -17.65 -28.18 17.33
N LYS A 243 -18.62 -28.89 17.92
CA LYS A 243 -20.03 -28.45 17.91
C LYS A 243 -20.22 -27.09 18.56
N ARG A 244 -19.50 -26.82 19.67
CA ARG A 244 -19.53 -25.52 20.33
C ARG A 244 -18.91 -24.42 19.46
N VAL A 245 -17.84 -24.70 18.73
CA VAL A 245 -17.26 -23.76 17.75
C VAL A 245 -18.27 -23.37 16.68
N GLU A 246 -18.96 -24.35 16.07
CA GLU A 246 -20.01 -24.10 15.07
C GLU A 246 -21.15 -23.25 15.64
N GLU A 247 -21.59 -23.55 16.86
CA GLU A 247 -22.62 -22.79 17.57
C GLU A 247 -22.17 -21.34 17.81
N LEU A 248 -20.96 -21.14 18.34
CA LEU A 248 -20.39 -19.81 18.59
C LEU A 248 -20.27 -19.00 17.30
N GLN A 249 -19.82 -19.61 16.21
CA GLN A 249 -19.75 -18.96 14.90
C GLN A 249 -21.15 -18.54 14.40
N GLY A 250 -22.16 -19.40 14.59
CA GLY A 250 -23.56 -19.08 14.28
C GLY A 250 -24.13 -17.93 15.12
N LEU A 251 -23.84 -17.93 16.42
CA LEU A 251 -24.25 -16.86 17.34
C LEU A 251 -23.55 -15.53 17.00
N ILE A 252 -22.25 -15.56 16.71
CA ILE A 252 -21.49 -14.38 16.27
C ILE A 252 -22.06 -13.84 14.95
N SER A 253 -22.32 -14.70 13.97
CA SER A 253 -22.93 -14.31 12.69
C SER A 253 -24.29 -13.64 12.90
N THR A 254 -25.13 -14.21 13.78
CA THR A 254 -26.43 -13.65 14.15
C THR A 254 -26.29 -12.28 14.82
N ASN A 255 -25.38 -12.15 15.78
CA ASN A 255 -25.08 -10.89 16.46
C ASN A 255 -24.57 -9.82 15.47
N SER A 256 -23.65 -10.17 14.57
CA SER A 256 -23.14 -9.29 13.52
C SER A 256 -24.24 -8.82 12.57
N LYS A 257 -25.19 -9.70 12.20
CA LYS A 257 -26.36 -9.32 11.40
C LYS A 257 -27.27 -8.34 12.15
N ALA A 258 -27.53 -8.57 13.43
CA ALA A 258 -28.31 -7.65 14.26
C ALA A 258 -27.64 -6.26 14.35
N ARG A 259 -26.32 -6.22 14.59
CA ARG A 259 -25.54 -4.96 14.57
C ARG A 259 -25.60 -4.27 13.21
N SER A 260 -25.44 -5.03 12.12
CA SER A 260 -25.53 -4.48 10.77
C SER A 260 -26.92 -3.89 10.49
N ALA A 261 -27.99 -4.55 10.94
CA ALA A 261 -29.36 -4.07 10.78
C ALA A 261 -29.58 -2.72 11.49
N ILE A 262 -28.98 -2.52 12.67
CA ILE A 262 -29.01 -1.23 13.37
C ILE A 262 -28.35 -0.13 12.53
N TYR A 263 -27.16 -0.39 11.96
CA TYR A 263 -26.49 0.60 11.12
C TYR A 263 -27.26 0.89 9.83
N THR A 264 -27.89 -0.13 9.23
CA THR A 264 -28.77 0.04 8.08
C THR A 264 -29.98 0.91 8.45
N ALA A 265 -30.67 0.60 9.56
CA ALA A 265 -31.82 1.38 10.02
C ALA A 265 -31.43 2.84 10.37
N ALA A 266 -30.26 3.05 10.98
CA ALA A 266 -29.75 4.39 11.26
C ALA A 266 -29.44 5.18 9.97
N ARG A 267 -28.96 4.49 8.93
CA ARG A 267 -28.74 5.08 7.60
C ARG A 267 -30.05 5.43 6.90
N GLU A 268 -31.04 4.55 6.97
CA GLU A 268 -32.39 4.81 6.44
C GLU A 268 -33.06 6.00 7.14
N GLU A 269 -32.94 6.09 8.48
CA GLU A 269 -33.46 7.23 9.26
C GLU A 269 -32.76 8.55 8.90
N ALA A 270 -31.46 8.52 8.59
CA ALA A 270 -30.72 9.70 8.18
C ALA A 270 -31.17 10.24 6.81
N GLY A 271 -31.77 9.39 5.97
CA GLY A 271 -32.25 9.73 4.64
C GLY A 271 -31.14 10.04 3.64
N ASP A 272 -31.52 10.53 2.46
CA ASP A 272 -30.57 11.01 1.44
C ASP A 272 -30.54 12.54 1.51
N THR A 273 -29.51 13.08 2.15
CA THR A 273 -29.32 14.52 2.39
C THR A 273 -27.88 14.91 2.07
N GLU A 274 -27.61 16.21 1.99
CA GLU A 274 -26.25 16.72 1.85
C GLU A 274 -25.31 16.11 2.90
N ALA A 275 -24.07 15.82 2.50
CA ALA A 275 -23.18 14.90 3.24
C ALA A 275 -22.97 15.25 4.72
N GLU A 276 -22.98 16.54 5.07
CA GLU A 276 -22.80 17.01 6.45
C GLU A 276 -24.07 16.83 7.30
N ASP A 277 -25.24 17.11 6.72
CA ASP A 277 -26.53 16.88 7.36
C ASP A 277 -26.79 15.38 7.52
N PHE A 278 -26.43 14.58 6.51
CA PHE A 278 -26.47 13.12 6.59
C PHE A 278 -25.61 12.59 7.73
N ARG A 279 -24.34 13.03 7.86
CA ARG A 279 -23.45 12.57 8.93
C ARG A 279 -23.98 12.89 10.32
N LYS A 280 -24.51 14.10 10.50
CA LYS A 280 -25.12 14.53 11.77
C LYS A 280 -26.32 13.65 12.10
N LYS A 281 -27.28 13.53 11.17
CA LYS A 281 -28.49 12.72 11.33
C LYS A 281 -28.17 11.24 11.54
N TYR A 282 -27.20 10.71 10.81
CA TYR A 282 -26.71 9.34 10.96
C TYR A 282 -26.11 9.12 12.35
N SER A 283 -25.24 10.03 12.81
CA SER A 283 -24.65 9.95 14.15
C SER A 283 -25.72 10.02 15.24
N GLU A 284 -26.72 10.89 15.09
CA GLU A 284 -27.85 10.99 16.02
C GLU A 284 -28.72 9.71 16.00
N ALA A 285 -28.99 9.15 14.83
CA ALA A 285 -29.74 7.91 14.66
C ALA A 285 -28.99 6.70 15.27
N VAL A 286 -27.66 6.63 15.09
CA VAL A 286 -26.82 5.61 15.77
C VAL A 286 -26.86 5.82 17.28
N ALA A 287 -26.75 7.08 17.76
CA ALA A 287 -26.77 7.38 19.19
C ALA A 287 -28.06 6.94 19.89
N LYS A 288 -29.22 7.05 19.23
CA LYS A 288 -30.51 6.53 19.73
C LYS A 288 -30.50 5.02 19.98
N ARG A 289 -29.61 4.29 19.30
CA ARG A 289 -29.49 2.83 19.35
C ARG A 289 -28.24 2.38 20.12
N ASN A 290 -27.54 3.29 20.81
CA ASN A 290 -26.31 2.97 21.54
C ASN A 290 -26.52 1.90 22.61
N ASP A 291 -27.65 1.90 23.32
CA ASP A 291 -27.93 0.90 24.34
C ASP A 291 -28.05 -0.51 23.74
N GLU A 292 -28.68 -0.63 22.58
CA GLU A 292 -28.80 -1.90 21.85
C GLU A 292 -27.44 -2.34 21.28
N LEU A 293 -26.70 -1.42 20.65
CA LEU A 293 -25.35 -1.68 20.17
C LEU A 293 -24.40 -2.11 21.29
N SER A 294 -24.48 -1.47 22.46
CA SER A 294 -23.67 -1.79 23.63
C SER A 294 -23.93 -3.22 24.11
N LYS A 295 -25.20 -3.63 24.19
CA LYS A 295 -25.59 -5.01 24.53
C LYS A 295 -25.07 -6.01 23.50
N LEU A 296 -25.24 -5.72 22.21
CA LEU A 296 -24.75 -6.58 21.13
C LEU A 296 -23.22 -6.68 21.13
N ASN A 297 -22.50 -5.58 21.38
CA ASN A 297 -21.05 -5.56 21.49
C ASN A 297 -20.55 -6.37 22.69
N ALA A 298 -21.24 -6.30 23.84
CA ALA A 298 -20.93 -7.12 25.01
C ALA A 298 -21.12 -8.62 24.72
N VAL A 299 -22.23 -9.00 24.07
CA VAL A 299 -22.47 -10.39 23.62
C VAL A 299 -21.40 -10.83 22.64
N TYR A 300 -21.06 -10.01 21.64
CA TYR A 300 -20.00 -10.31 20.69
C TYR A 300 -18.65 -10.52 21.38
N ALA A 301 -18.32 -9.70 22.38
CA ALA A 301 -17.06 -9.80 23.12
C ALA A 301 -16.95 -11.13 23.87
N GLU A 302 -18.00 -11.55 24.58
CA GLU A 302 -18.00 -12.83 25.31
C GLU A 302 -17.97 -14.03 24.36
N LEU A 303 -18.79 -14.04 23.31
CA LEU A 303 -18.79 -15.12 22.31
C LEU A 303 -17.44 -15.22 21.60
N SER A 304 -16.85 -14.09 21.23
CA SER A 304 -15.54 -14.05 20.55
C SER A 304 -14.42 -14.50 21.49
N LYS A 305 -14.50 -14.16 22.78
CA LYS A 305 -13.52 -14.60 23.79
C LYS A 305 -13.57 -16.11 23.97
N GLU A 306 -14.77 -16.70 24.07
CA GLU A 306 -14.93 -18.15 24.15
C GLU A 306 -14.43 -18.84 22.87
N LEU A 307 -14.83 -18.33 21.71
CA LEU A 307 -14.40 -18.87 20.42
C LEU A 307 -12.88 -18.84 20.27
N ARG A 308 -12.22 -17.73 20.64
CA ARG A 308 -10.75 -17.60 20.63
C ARG A 308 -10.05 -18.57 21.59
N GLY A 309 -10.72 -18.96 22.67
CA GLY A 309 -10.20 -19.98 23.58
C GLY A 309 -10.12 -21.36 22.94
N LEU A 310 -11.10 -21.69 22.08
CA LEU A 310 -11.19 -22.96 21.35
C LEU A 310 -10.39 -22.94 20.05
N VAL A 311 -10.52 -21.87 19.28
CA VAL A 311 -9.88 -21.63 17.98
C VAL A 311 -9.15 -20.29 18.06
N PRO A 312 -7.87 -20.29 18.47
CA PRO A 312 -7.09 -19.06 18.53
C PRO A 312 -7.00 -18.41 17.14
N LEU A 313 -6.79 -17.09 17.11
CA LEU A 313 -6.54 -16.37 15.86
C LEU A 313 -5.05 -16.42 15.52
N ALA A 314 -4.73 -16.20 14.24
CA ALA A 314 -3.36 -15.94 13.83
C ALA A 314 -2.82 -14.69 14.54
N ASP A 315 -1.55 -14.76 14.94
CA ASP A 315 -0.81 -13.58 15.39
C ASP A 315 -0.25 -12.86 14.16
N THR A 316 -0.34 -11.54 14.17
CA THR A 316 0.13 -10.69 13.06
C THR A 316 0.99 -9.56 13.61
N GLN A 317 2.20 -9.43 13.08
CA GLN A 317 3.15 -8.40 13.46
C GLN A 317 3.69 -7.70 12.21
N ASN A 318 4.12 -6.45 12.35
CA ASN A 318 4.88 -5.79 11.30
C ASN A 318 6.36 -5.99 11.61
N LEU A 319 7.07 -6.68 10.73
CA LEU A 319 8.49 -6.98 10.90
C LEU A 319 9.26 -6.51 9.65
N VAL A 320 10.58 -6.50 9.75
CA VAL A 320 11.51 -6.25 8.64
C VAL A 320 12.40 -7.47 8.50
N TRP A 321 12.59 -7.93 7.27
CA TRP A 321 13.47 -9.05 6.93
C TRP A 321 14.59 -8.53 6.04
N LEU A 322 15.81 -8.99 6.33
CA LEU A 322 16.92 -8.94 5.39
C LEU A 322 16.90 -10.24 4.58
N ILE A 323 16.92 -10.12 3.27
CA ILE A 323 17.00 -11.23 2.34
C ILE A 323 18.30 -11.04 1.56
N GLU A 324 19.27 -11.88 1.90
CA GLU A 324 20.59 -11.92 1.30
C GLU A 324 20.50 -12.48 -0.13
N ASN A 325 21.10 -11.78 -1.08
CA ASN A 325 21.29 -12.27 -2.43
C ASN A 325 22.62 -13.02 -2.49
N LEU A 326 22.58 -14.25 -3.02
CA LEU A 326 23.75 -15.15 -3.02
C LEU A 326 24.28 -15.34 -4.44
N SER A 327 24.00 -14.39 -5.33
CA SER A 327 24.36 -14.50 -6.75
C SER A 327 25.85 -14.28 -6.99
N LYS A 328 26.48 -13.44 -6.17
CA LYS A 328 27.92 -13.14 -6.21
C LYS A 328 28.70 -13.70 -5.02
N ALA A 329 28.01 -14.32 -4.06
CA ALA A 329 28.64 -15.01 -2.95
C ALA A 329 29.74 -15.97 -3.44
N PRO A 330 30.97 -15.88 -2.92
CA PRO A 330 32.04 -16.79 -3.31
C PRO A 330 31.61 -18.24 -3.02
N GLU A 331 31.78 -19.14 -3.99
CA GLU A 331 31.53 -20.58 -3.81
C GLU A 331 32.24 -21.05 -2.52
N LYS A 332 31.44 -21.25 -1.45
CA LYS A 332 31.81 -21.55 -0.06
C LYS A 332 32.07 -20.35 0.85
N ALA A 333 31.00 -19.97 1.54
CA ALA A 333 30.98 -20.09 2.99
C ALA A 333 29.65 -20.67 3.44
N ALA A 334 29.58 -22.00 3.60
CA ALA A 334 28.57 -22.61 4.43
C ALA A 334 28.70 -22.01 5.85
N ARG A 335 27.89 -21.01 6.18
CA ARG A 335 27.78 -20.51 7.55
C ARG A 335 26.63 -21.22 8.23
N ARG A 336 27.03 -21.93 9.30
CA ARG A 336 26.22 -22.56 10.33
C ARG A 336 25.37 -21.54 11.06
#